data_AF-A0AAN7SSW2-F1
#
_entry.id   AF-A0AAN7SSW2-F1
#
_cell.length_a   1.000
_cell.length_b   1.000
_cell.length_c   1.000
_cell.angle_alpha   90.00
_cell.angle_beta   90.00
_cell.angle_gamma   90.00
#
_symmetry.space_group_name_H-M   'P 1'
#
loop_
_entity.id
_entity.type
_entity.pdbx_description
1 polymer ?
#
loop_
_entity_poly.entity_id
_entity_poly.type
_entity_poly.pdbx_seq_one_letter_code
_entity_poly.pdbx_strand_id
1 'polypeptide(L)'
;MRKDRLTASNFGRICTMRKTTLCAKTVQNMLYGPDLSNNEDILYGRNNENNARKRYELEKNVKVNKCGLVIDLNHSFLAASPDGFVGEDGLIEVKCLRSARKEKFIDCDVKNKCYIIKNGGIRYNYYKF
;
A
#
# COMPACT_ATOMS: atom_id res chain seq x y z
N MET A 1 13.10 13.26 2.03
CA MET A 1 12.46 12.74 0.80
C MET A 1 10.97 12.44 0.97
N ARG A 2 10.52 11.58 1.91
CA ARG A 2 9.07 11.33 2.13
C ARG A 2 8.37 12.35 3.06
N LYS A 3 9.11 13.00 3.96
CA LYS A 3 8.54 13.91 4.98
C LYS A 3 7.87 15.16 4.38
N ASP A 4 8.35 15.61 3.22
CA ASP A 4 7.86 16.83 2.56
C ASP A 4 6.75 16.54 1.53
N ARG A 5 6.25 15.29 1.48
CA ARG A 5 5.33 14.84 0.42
C ARG A 5 4.14 14.07 1.01
N LEU A 6 2.97 14.27 0.42
CA LEU A 6 1.78 13.47 0.65
C LEU A 6 1.91 12.14 -0.10
N THR A 7 2.13 11.06 0.65
CA THR A 7 2.30 9.71 0.07
C THR A 7 0.96 9.05 -0.24
N ALA A 8 0.94 8.16 -1.23
CA ALA A 8 -0.26 7.37 -1.60
C ALA A 8 -0.94 6.68 -0.40
N SER A 9 -0.16 6.16 0.56
CA SER A 9 -0.67 5.54 1.79
C SER A 9 -1.41 6.50 2.74
N ASN A 10 -1.14 7.81 2.65
CA ASN A 10 -1.83 8.85 3.42
C ASN A 10 -2.93 9.55 2.62
N PHE A 11 -2.85 9.54 1.28
CA PHE A 11 -3.72 10.31 0.39
C PHE A 11 -5.21 10.05 0.65
N GLY A 12 -5.62 8.78 0.77
CA GLY A 12 -7.01 8.43 1.06
C GLY A 12 -7.54 9.04 2.36
N ARG A 13 -6.72 9.07 3.41
CA ARG A 13 -7.08 9.68 4.70
C ARG A 13 -7.30 11.19 4.56
N ILE A 14 -6.52 11.86 3.71
CA ILE A 14 -6.64 13.29 3.45
C ILE A 14 -7.90 13.58 2.63
N CYS A 15 -8.15 12.84 1.55
CA CYS A 15 -9.33 13.04 0.71
C CYS A 15 -10.65 12.81 1.47
N THR A 16 -10.64 11.91 2.45
CA THR A 16 -11.83 11.53 3.24
C THR A 16 -11.91 12.25 4.59
N MET A 17 -11.04 13.24 4.83
CA MET A 17 -10.98 13.95 6.11
C MET A 17 -12.28 14.74 6.34
N ARG A 18 -12.88 14.61 7.53
CA ARG A 18 -14.08 15.38 7.88
C ARG A 18 -13.72 16.84 8.07
N LYS A 19 -14.65 17.75 7.77
CA LYS A 19 -14.47 19.20 8.01
C LYS A 19 -14.17 19.53 9.48
N THR A 20 -14.65 18.70 10.41
CA THR A 20 -14.42 18.85 11.85
C THR A 20 -13.07 18.29 12.31
N THR A 21 -12.37 17.52 11.47
CA THR A 21 -11.02 17.03 11.80
C THR A 21 -10.02 18.16 11.63
N LEU A 22 -9.25 18.44 12.69
CA LEU A 22 -8.28 19.52 12.67
C LEU A 22 -7.11 19.18 11.72
N CYS A 23 -7.01 19.94 10.62
CA CYS A 23 -5.94 19.78 9.63
C CYS A 23 -4.54 19.81 10.27
N ALA A 24 -4.30 20.75 11.19
CA ALA A 24 -3.03 20.88 11.90
C ALA A 24 -2.62 19.59 12.64
N LYS A 25 -3.58 18.88 13.25
CA LYS A 25 -3.31 17.62 13.93
C LYS A 25 -2.95 16.50 12.95
N THR A 26 -3.64 16.44 11.82
CA THR A 26 -3.34 15.48 10.74
C THR A 26 -1.94 15.70 10.19
N VAL A 27 -1.55 16.95 9.93
CA VAL A 27 -0.20 17.31 9.47
C VAL A 27 0.85 16.97 10.53
N GLN A 28 0.59 17.30 11.80
CA GLN A 28 1.48 16.94 12.91
C GLN A 28 1.74 15.42 12.96
N ASN A 29 0.69 14.61 12.83
CA ASN A 29 0.80 13.15 12.82
C ASN A 29 1.55 12.61 11.60
N MET A 30 1.54 13.30 10.46
CA MET A 30 2.29 12.90 9.27
C MET A 30 3.79 13.21 9.40
N LEU A 31 4.13 14.35 10.01
CA LEU A 31 5.52 14.79 10.17
C LEU A 31 6.22 14.11 11.35
N TYR A 32 5.49 13.91 12.45
CA TYR A 32 6.00 13.49 13.76
C TYR A 32 5.24 12.29 14.33
N GLY A 33 4.61 11.49 13.47
CA GLY A 33 3.93 10.27 13.87
C GLY A 33 4.87 9.28 14.58
N PRO A 34 4.30 8.32 15.32
CA PRO A 34 5.09 7.33 16.05
C PRO A 34 5.95 6.51 15.09
N ASP A 35 7.13 6.10 15.54
CA ASP A 35 7.92 5.11 14.81
C ASP A 35 7.24 3.75 14.90
N LEU A 36 6.85 3.23 13.73
CA LEU A 36 6.20 1.94 13.61
C LEU A 36 7.18 0.83 13.19
N SER A 37 8.48 1.11 13.16
CA SER A 37 9.52 0.17 12.74
C SER A 37 9.51 -1.15 13.51
N ASN A 38 9.15 -1.10 14.81
CA ASN A 38 9.09 -2.25 15.71
C ASN A 38 7.71 -2.93 15.79
N ASN A 39 6.74 -2.48 15.00
CA ASN A 39 5.43 -3.12 14.98
C ASN A 39 5.51 -4.50 14.30
N GLU A 40 5.01 -5.54 14.97
CA GLU A 40 5.10 -6.93 14.49
C GLU A 40 4.44 -7.14 13.11
N ASP A 41 3.31 -6.47 12.84
CA ASP A 41 2.61 -6.62 11.56
C ASP A 41 3.41 -5.96 10.41
N ILE A 42 4.06 -4.83 10.68
CA ILE A 42 4.94 -4.15 9.71
C ILE A 42 6.22 -4.95 9.47
N LEU A 43 6.84 -5.48 10.53
CA LEU A 43 8.02 -6.35 10.42
C LEU A 43 7.68 -7.61 9.62
N TYR A 44 6.55 -8.24 9.92
CA TYR A 44 6.06 -9.38 9.16
C TYR A 44 5.84 -9.02 7.68
N GLY A 45 5.22 -7.86 7.42
CA GLY A 45 5.04 -7.31 6.08
C GLY A 45 6.35 -7.26 5.29
N ARG A 46 7.32 -6.50 5.82
CA ARG A 46 8.65 -6.30 5.21
C ARG A 46 9.41 -7.60 4.95
N ASN A 47 9.36 -8.53 5.91
CA ASN A 47 10.09 -9.79 5.81
C ASN A 47 9.51 -10.73 4.74
N ASN A 48 8.21 -10.63 4.45
CA ASN A 48 7.50 -11.55 3.55
C ASN A 48 7.21 -10.96 2.16
N GLU A 49 7.26 -9.64 2.00
CA GLU A 49 6.97 -8.94 0.74
C GLU A 49 7.78 -9.51 -0.44
N ASN A 50 9.08 -9.74 -0.25
CA ASN A 50 9.94 -10.32 -1.29
C ASN A 50 9.51 -11.73 -1.71
N ASN A 51 9.04 -12.56 -0.77
CA ASN A 51 8.59 -13.91 -1.05
C ASN A 51 7.25 -13.89 -1.78
N ALA A 52 6.33 -13.02 -1.36
CA ALA A 52 5.04 -12.82 -2.02
C ALA A 52 5.21 -12.33 -3.47
N ARG A 53 6.11 -11.35 -3.71
CA ARG A 53 6.44 -10.87 -5.06
C ARG A 53 6.99 -12.00 -5.94
N LYS A 54 7.96 -12.77 -5.45
CA LYS A 54 8.54 -13.91 -6.20
C LYS A 54 7.49 -14.96 -6.55
N ARG A 55 6.55 -15.22 -5.64
CA ARG A 55 5.46 -16.15 -5.89
C ARG A 55 4.52 -15.62 -6.98
N TYR A 56 4.19 -14.34 -6.94
CA TYR A 56 3.40 -13.69 -8.00
C TYR A 56 4.10 -13.78 -9.37
N GLU A 57 5.40 -13.49 -9.44
CA GLU A 57 6.21 -13.63 -10.66
C GLU A 57 6.10 -15.04 -11.25
N LEU A 58 6.21 -16.07 -10.41
CA LEU A 58 6.11 -17.47 -10.82
C LEU A 58 4.69 -17.86 -11.26
N GLU A 59 3.66 -17.51 -10.49
CA GLU A 59 2.27 -17.91 -10.77
C GLU A 59 1.71 -17.23 -12.02
N LYS A 60 2.10 -15.98 -12.27
CA LYS A 60 1.64 -15.21 -13.43
C LYS A 60 2.58 -15.31 -14.62
N ASN A 61 3.74 -15.96 -14.47
CA ASN A 61 4.79 -16.00 -15.48
C ASN A 61 5.15 -14.59 -16.00
N VAL A 62 5.31 -13.65 -15.06
CA VAL A 62 5.68 -12.26 -15.33
C VAL A 62 6.91 -11.85 -14.53
N LYS A 63 7.60 -10.80 -14.97
CA LYS A 63 8.69 -10.19 -14.20
C LYS A 63 8.20 -8.94 -13.50
N VAL A 64 8.52 -8.81 -12.21
CA VAL A 64 8.23 -7.61 -11.42
C VAL A 64 9.51 -6.82 -11.20
N ASN A 65 9.56 -5.60 -11.72
CA ASN A 65 10.67 -4.68 -11.49
C ASN A 65 10.38 -3.84 -10.24
N LYS A 66 11.28 -3.89 -9.25
CA LYS A 66 11.12 -3.08 -8.03
C LYS A 66 11.17 -1.59 -8.34
N CYS A 67 10.40 -0.81 -7.58
CA CYS A 67 10.37 0.63 -7.69
C CYS A 67 10.91 1.29 -6.40
N GLY A 68 11.49 2.48 -6.55
CA GLY A 68 11.77 3.38 -5.45
C GLY A 68 10.58 4.31 -5.15
N LEU A 69 10.89 5.52 -4.70
CA LEU A 69 9.90 6.58 -4.56
C LEU A 69 9.70 7.27 -5.91
N VAL A 70 8.47 7.26 -6.42
CA VAL A 70 8.03 8.02 -7.59
C VAL A 70 7.39 9.32 -7.11
N ILE A 71 7.76 10.42 -7.76
CA ILE A 71 7.24 11.77 -7.47
C ILE A 71 6.45 12.22 -8.69
N ASP A 72 5.28 12.82 -8.47
CA ASP A 72 4.51 13.40 -9.56
C ASP A 72 5.23 14.62 -10.13
N LEU A 73 5.40 14.66 -11.45
CA LEU A 73 6.18 15.70 -12.13
C LEU A 73 5.49 17.07 -12.10
N ASN A 74 4.16 17.09 -12.11
CA ASN A 74 3.36 18.32 -12.11
C ASN A 74 3.06 18.78 -10.68
N HIS A 75 2.95 17.83 -9.75
CA HIS A 75 2.57 18.04 -8.36
C HIS A 75 3.62 17.42 -7.45
N SER A 76 4.79 18.04 -7.34
CA SER A 76 5.92 17.45 -6.60
C SER A 76 5.58 17.09 -5.14
N PHE A 77 4.59 17.73 -4.51
CA PHE A 77 4.12 17.36 -3.18
C PHE A 77 3.45 15.97 -3.12
N LEU A 78 3.13 15.32 -4.25
CA LEU A 78 2.60 13.96 -4.32
C LEU A 78 3.71 12.94 -4.59
N ALA A 79 3.64 11.81 -3.90
CA ALA A 79 4.55 10.70 -4.14
C ALA A 79 3.92 9.33 -3.88
N ALA A 80 4.41 8.31 -4.58
CA ALA A 80 4.04 6.92 -4.38
C ALA A 80 5.29 6.03 -4.39
N SER A 81 5.20 4.85 -3.82
CA SER A 81 6.29 3.88 -3.78
C SER A 81 5.68 2.51 -4.02
N PRO A 82 5.27 2.20 -5.27
CA PRO A 82 4.67 0.91 -5.57
C PRO A 82 5.68 -0.21 -5.28
N ASP A 83 5.19 -1.41 -4.95
CA ASP A 83 6.06 -2.54 -4.64
C ASP A 83 6.74 -3.11 -5.89
N GLY A 84 6.17 -2.85 -7.07
CA GLY A 84 6.85 -3.04 -8.35
C GLY A 84 6.00 -2.72 -9.58
N PHE A 85 6.66 -2.75 -10.74
CA PHE A 85 6.06 -2.62 -12.06
C PHE A 85 6.02 -3.98 -12.77
N VAL A 86 4.98 -4.20 -13.58
CA VAL A 86 4.78 -5.41 -14.38
C VAL A 86 4.41 -5.01 -15.79
N GLY A 87 5.18 -5.46 -16.78
CA GLY A 87 4.99 -5.04 -18.17
C GLY A 87 5.22 -3.54 -18.37
N GLU A 88 4.46 -2.93 -19.27
CA GLU A 88 4.59 -1.50 -19.62
C GLU A 88 3.80 -0.58 -18.68
N ASP A 89 2.55 -0.94 -18.37
CA ASP A 89 1.62 -0.08 -17.61
C ASP A 89 1.15 -0.69 -16.28
N GLY A 90 1.63 -1.87 -15.91
CA GLY A 90 1.19 -2.60 -14.72
C GLY A 90 1.95 -2.18 -13.45
N LEU A 91 1.23 -2.14 -12.34
CA LEU A 91 1.75 -1.90 -11.00
C LEU A 91 1.29 -3.00 -10.05
N ILE A 92 2.11 -3.32 -9.06
CA ILE A 92 1.73 -4.21 -7.96
C ILE A 92 1.86 -3.50 -6.61
N GLU A 93 0.95 -3.88 -5.71
CA GLU A 93 0.95 -3.51 -4.29
C GLU A 93 0.76 -4.80 -3.49
N VAL A 94 1.82 -5.27 -2.84
CA VAL A 94 1.91 -6.51 -2.09
C VAL A 94 1.58 -6.25 -0.62
N LYS A 95 0.59 -6.97 -0.09
CA LYS A 95 0.25 -6.89 1.34
C LYS A 95 0.42 -8.24 2.01
N CYS A 96 1.35 -8.30 2.96
CA CYS A 96 1.57 -9.48 3.79
C CYS A 96 1.02 -9.24 5.19
N LEU A 97 -0.21 -9.68 5.44
CA LEU A 97 -0.91 -9.52 6.72
C LEU A 97 -0.58 -10.68 7.66
N ARG A 98 -0.02 -10.38 8.84
CA ARG A 98 0.33 -11.40 9.85
C ARG A 98 -0.89 -12.19 10.34
N SER A 99 -2.05 -11.55 10.41
CA SER A 99 -3.33 -12.18 10.77
C SER A 99 -3.76 -13.26 9.77
N ALA A 100 -3.38 -13.11 8.50
CA ALA A 100 -3.75 -14.03 7.42
C ALA A 100 -2.60 -14.98 7.01
N ARG A 101 -1.57 -15.14 7.84
CA ARG A 101 -0.37 -15.95 7.54
C ARG A 101 -0.62 -17.44 7.22
N LYS A 102 -1.76 -17.99 7.64
CA LYS A 102 -2.14 -19.39 7.40
C LYS A 102 -2.99 -19.56 6.14
N GLU A 103 -3.37 -18.46 5.53
CA GLU A 103 -4.30 -18.45 4.42
C GLU A 103 -3.55 -18.56 3.08
N LYS A 104 -4.27 -18.93 2.03
CA LYS A 104 -3.68 -19.07 0.69
C LYS A 104 -3.47 -17.71 0.04
N PHE A 105 -2.52 -17.65 -0.91
CA PHE A 105 -2.33 -16.50 -1.78
C PHE A 105 -3.60 -16.25 -2.60
N ILE A 106 -4.03 -14.98 -2.67
CA ILE A 106 -5.17 -14.55 -3.46
C ILE A 106 -4.70 -13.42 -4.35
N ASP A 107 -4.94 -13.59 -5.65
CA ASP A 107 -4.78 -12.53 -6.64
C ASP A 107 -6.10 -11.77 -6.77
N CYS A 108 -6.07 -10.45 -6.60
CA CYS A 108 -7.22 -9.59 -6.84
C CYS A 108 -6.94 -8.72 -8.06
N ASP A 109 -7.56 -9.09 -9.18
CA ASP A 109 -7.47 -8.33 -10.42
C ASP A 109 -8.48 -7.18 -10.35
N VAL A 110 -8.05 -6.07 -9.76
CA VAL A 110 -8.83 -4.85 -9.75
C VAL A 110 -7.90 -3.73 -10.15
N LYS A 111 -8.29 -2.99 -11.19
CA LYS A 111 -7.62 -1.80 -11.75
C LYS A 111 -7.23 -0.71 -10.73
N ASN A 112 -7.40 -0.91 -9.43
CA ASN A 112 -6.69 -0.22 -8.36
C ASN A 112 -6.92 -0.99 -7.02
N LYS A 113 -5.82 -1.42 -6.38
CA LYS A 113 -5.64 -1.81 -4.95
C LYS A 113 -5.82 -3.30 -4.53
N CYS A 114 -4.69 -3.81 -3.98
CA CYS A 114 -4.53 -4.53 -2.70
C CYS A 114 -5.04 -5.97 -2.55
N TYR A 115 -4.10 -6.92 -2.44
CA TYR A 115 -4.34 -8.31 -2.02
C TYR A 115 -4.77 -8.39 -0.54
N ILE A 116 -6.00 -8.85 -0.28
CA ILE A 116 -6.51 -9.15 1.07
C ILE A 116 -7.14 -10.54 1.05
N ILE A 117 -6.83 -11.32 2.07
CA ILE A 117 -7.26 -12.70 2.21
C ILE A 117 -8.56 -12.78 3.03
N LYS A 118 -9.57 -13.57 2.59
CA LYS A 118 -10.79 -13.84 3.37
C LYS A 118 -11.50 -15.13 2.98
N ASN A 119 -12.11 -15.79 3.96
CA ASN A 119 -13.27 -16.67 3.76
C ASN A 119 -14.30 -16.48 4.90
N GLY A 120 -15.58 -16.41 4.54
CA GLY A 120 -16.72 -16.39 5.46
C GLY A 120 -17.42 -15.04 5.66
N GLY A 121 -17.78 -14.36 4.56
CA GLY A 121 -18.65 -13.16 4.59
C GLY A 121 -17.95 -11.89 4.10
N ILE A 122 -18.19 -11.53 2.84
CA ILE A 122 -17.78 -10.25 2.26
C ILE A 122 -18.90 -9.24 2.55
N ARG A 123 -18.71 -8.41 3.57
CA ARG A 123 -19.33 -7.06 3.58
C ARG A 123 -18.44 -6.17 2.71
N TYR A 124 -18.91 -5.89 1.50
CA TYR A 124 -18.33 -4.84 0.65
C TYR A 124 -18.58 -3.50 1.35
N ASN A 125 -17.53 -2.89 1.90
CA ASN A 125 -17.55 -1.44 2.11
C ASN A 125 -16.88 -0.84 0.88
N TYR A 126 -17.69 -0.43 -0.08
CA TYR A 126 -17.30 0.54 -1.08
C TYR A 126 -16.78 1.78 -0.32
N TYR A 127 -15.47 1.97 -0.25
CA TYR A 127 -14.96 3.33 -0.17
C TYR A 127 -15.05 3.88 -1.59
N LYS A 128 -16.25 4.36 -1.92
CA LYS A 128 -16.41 5.37 -2.97
C LYS A 128 -15.44 6.49 -2.59
N PHE A 129 -14.54 6.84 -3.52
CA PHE A 129 -13.76 8.07 -3.40
C PHE A 129 -14.71 9.27 -3.38
#